data_AF-A0A7V9DZY6-F1
#
_entry.id   AF-A0A7V9DZY6-F1
#
_cell.length_a   1.000
_cell.length_b   1.000
_cell.length_c   1.000
_cell.angle_alpha   90.00
_cell.angle_beta   90.00
_cell.angle_gamma   90.00
#
_symmetry.space_group_name_H-M   'P 1'
#
loop_
_entity.id
_entity.type
_entity.pdbx_description
1 polymer ?
#
loop_
_entity_poly.entity_id
_entity_poly.type
_entity_poly.pdbx_seq_one_letter_code
_entity_poly.pdbx_strand_id
1 'polypeptide(L)'
;HFPGINVVIPSTPEDAAGLLWTAMHCADPTFVLIPKHLLWAEHESTEPVKAVPLGVARKRHSGSDVTLVAWGNTVEKSLEALEKIGGEMSVDLFDLRSLVPWDHAAIEESVRRTGRFVVVQEDGENCSVGQMIISHLTAQPDIWSELVSPPILVSKTNVMIGYNPIYEYAALPDVERIVAALKRSTSVSARRAVAGGTDPGQLTPAQTRAESAVTKTEAAQDKAVAAQQRPQIIAVPIMGEGIRNAKVVTLLKNPGDSVELDDPLCEVETDKAVYPIESSFAGTMGEWKTEVGATVDIGQEIGTVLGSESSWDEQLEVKTEVSPDRNGVEASIETPHRAQEKAPAKTSRAPVKIEPALSPTVTRRLGRVVPANLQIDARWDAIRGAREAAKKTDGKHAASPSVMIAWAVVRAMEKHAPFRRIMLEDDSIVEHAEFDLGVAVSLEDDRLATAVVTKANKRDWPDFVRRYHETVEETRRGRVDAVNAPLVISSLGAFGVRAATPIVVPPSVGTLFVGSAHYEMQANGENNATAEVITLSLTFDHRVVNGAGAASFVHDIKREIESFAIPSEAAATH
;
A
#
# COMPACT_ATOMS: atom_id res chain seq x y z
N HIS A 1 -3.87 3.35 -18.73
CA HIS A 1 -4.89 3.98 -19.59
C HIS A 1 -5.62 2.92 -20.38
N PHE A 2 -6.90 2.73 -20.13
CA PHE A 2 -7.77 1.85 -20.91
C PHE A 2 -8.83 2.74 -21.57
N PRO A 3 -8.96 2.74 -22.90
CA PRO A 3 -9.98 3.54 -23.58
C PRO A 3 -11.39 3.04 -23.25
N GLY A 4 -12.38 3.92 -23.27
CA GLY A 4 -13.78 3.58 -22.99
C GLY A 4 -14.10 3.40 -21.50
N ILE A 5 -13.33 4.02 -20.60
CA ILE A 5 -13.62 4.08 -19.17
C ILE A 5 -13.88 5.52 -18.78
N ASN A 6 -14.97 5.76 -18.05
CA ASN A 6 -15.25 7.04 -17.41
C ASN A 6 -14.76 7.03 -15.97
N VAL A 7 -14.25 8.17 -15.49
CA VAL A 7 -13.81 8.35 -14.11
C VAL A 7 -14.44 9.62 -13.56
N VAL A 8 -15.18 9.48 -12.45
CA VAL A 8 -15.90 10.58 -11.80
C VAL A 8 -15.58 10.63 -10.31
N ILE A 9 -15.48 11.84 -9.78
CA ILE A 9 -15.20 12.10 -8.37
C ILE A 9 -16.18 13.19 -7.88
N PRO A 10 -17.27 12.81 -7.18
CA PRO A 10 -18.23 13.77 -6.67
C PRO A 10 -17.66 14.61 -5.54
N SER A 11 -18.12 15.87 -5.45
CA SER A 11 -17.77 16.80 -4.38
C SER A 11 -18.93 17.12 -3.43
N THR A 12 -20.16 16.77 -3.80
CA THR A 12 -21.35 16.94 -2.94
C THR A 12 -22.26 15.72 -3.04
N PRO A 13 -23.21 15.51 -2.11
CA PRO A 13 -24.18 14.42 -2.21
C PRO A 13 -25.02 14.47 -3.49
N GLU A 14 -25.37 15.66 -3.97
CA GLU A 14 -26.12 15.83 -5.22
C GLU A 14 -25.28 15.42 -6.43
N ASP A 15 -23.99 15.77 -6.43
CA ASP A 15 -23.06 15.32 -7.47
C ASP A 15 -22.89 13.79 -7.42
N ALA A 16 -22.78 13.20 -6.22
CA ALA A 16 -22.67 11.75 -6.06
C ALA A 16 -23.91 11.02 -6.61
N ALA A 17 -25.11 11.46 -6.22
CA ALA A 17 -26.35 10.88 -6.70
C ALA A 17 -26.55 11.10 -8.21
N GLY A 18 -26.25 12.30 -8.71
CA GLY A 18 -26.42 12.66 -10.11
C GLY A 18 -25.41 12.00 -11.05
N LEU A 19 -24.16 11.84 -10.64
CA LEU A 19 -23.14 11.12 -11.41
C LEU A 19 -23.40 9.62 -11.38
N LEU A 20 -23.85 9.06 -10.25
CA LEU A 20 -24.27 7.66 -10.17
C LEU A 20 -25.47 7.40 -11.10
N TRP A 21 -26.46 8.31 -11.12
CA TRP A 21 -27.57 8.23 -12.05
C TRP A 21 -27.07 8.21 -13.50
N THR A 22 -26.19 9.13 -13.89
CA THR A 22 -25.62 9.14 -15.25
C THR A 22 -24.85 7.86 -15.55
N ALA A 23 -24.02 7.38 -14.61
CA ALA A 23 -23.23 6.16 -14.76
C ALA A 23 -24.10 4.92 -15.03
N MET A 24 -25.24 4.80 -14.34
CA MET A 24 -26.19 3.69 -14.55
C MET A 24 -26.83 3.67 -15.95
N HIS A 25 -26.82 4.80 -16.66
CA HIS A 25 -27.44 4.95 -17.97
C HIS A 25 -26.42 5.10 -19.11
N CYS A 26 -25.13 5.14 -18.80
CA CYS A 26 -24.06 5.17 -19.79
C CYS A 26 -23.71 3.76 -20.28
N ALA A 27 -23.29 3.66 -21.56
CA ALA A 27 -22.83 2.40 -22.15
C ALA A 27 -21.43 2.02 -21.68
N ASP A 28 -20.58 3.03 -21.40
CA ASP A 28 -19.19 2.83 -21.00
C ASP A 28 -19.07 2.59 -19.48
N PRO A 29 -18.20 1.67 -19.03
CA PRO A 29 -17.93 1.45 -17.62
C PRO A 29 -17.45 2.73 -16.93
N THR A 30 -18.05 3.04 -15.79
CA THR A 30 -17.81 4.28 -15.05
C THR A 30 -17.32 3.97 -13.63
N PHE A 31 -16.11 4.44 -13.29
CA PHE A 31 -15.58 4.40 -11.94
C PHE A 31 -16.02 5.65 -11.18
N VAL A 32 -16.77 5.44 -10.11
CA VAL A 32 -17.17 6.49 -9.16
C VAL A 32 -16.24 6.40 -7.95
N LEU A 33 -15.30 7.33 -7.82
CA LEU A 33 -14.36 7.37 -6.71
C LEU A 33 -14.88 8.36 -5.66
N ILE A 34 -15.34 7.85 -4.52
CA ILE A 34 -15.95 8.67 -3.47
C ILE A 34 -14.85 9.12 -2.49
N PRO A 35 -14.67 10.44 -2.26
CA PRO A 35 -13.71 10.91 -1.26
C PRO A 35 -14.08 10.43 0.15
N LYS A 36 -13.14 9.78 0.83
CA LYS A 36 -13.33 9.25 2.18
C LYS A 36 -13.80 10.32 3.17
N HIS A 37 -13.25 11.52 3.11
CA HIS A 37 -13.63 12.64 3.98
C HIS A 37 -15.13 12.96 3.90
N LEU A 38 -15.69 12.90 2.70
CA LEU A 38 -17.09 13.25 2.43
C LEU A 38 -18.07 12.13 2.78
N LEU A 39 -17.63 10.88 2.96
CA LEU A 39 -18.51 9.76 3.35
C LEU A 39 -19.13 9.95 4.75
N TRP A 40 -18.47 10.72 5.61
CA TRP A 40 -18.88 10.92 7.01
C TRP A 40 -19.56 12.27 7.25
N ALA A 41 -19.64 13.10 6.21
CA ALA A 41 -20.26 14.41 6.26
C ALA A 41 -21.75 14.29 5.91
N GLU A 42 -22.61 14.54 6.89
CA GLU A 42 -24.06 14.60 6.69
C GLU A 42 -24.43 15.99 6.15
N HIS A 43 -24.94 16.04 4.93
CA HIS A 43 -25.47 17.25 4.31
C HIS A 43 -26.91 17.03 3.86
N GLU A 44 -27.80 17.95 4.21
CA GLU A 44 -29.20 17.88 3.86
C GLU A 44 -29.40 18.30 2.39
N SER A 45 -29.76 17.36 1.52
CA SER A 45 -30.12 17.64 0.13
C SER A 45 -31.64 17.76 0.00
N THR A 46 -32.12 18.96 -0.28
CA THR A 46 -33.55 19.25 -0.50
C THR A 46 -33.96 19.19 -1.98
N GLU A 47 -32.99 19.12 -2.89
CA GLU A 47 -33.27 19.05 -4.32
C GLU A 47 -33.44 17.61 -4.82
N PRO A 48 -34.35 17.38 -5.80
CA PRO A 48 -34.44 16.10 -6.47
C PRO A 48 -33.15 15.79 -7.22
N VAL A 49 -32.72 14.52 -7.17
CA VAL A 49 -31.54 14.03 -7.88
C VAL A 49 -31.70 14.28 -9.38
N LYS A 50 -30.78 15.05 -9.96
CA LYS A 50 -30.70 15.34 -11.40
C LYS A 50 -29.47 14.65 -11.98
N ALA A 51 -29.60 14.13 -13.20
CA ALA A 51 -28.47 13.57 -13.92
C ALA A 51 -27.38 14.64 -14.11
N VAL A 52 -26.13 14.30 -13.77
CA VAL A 52 -24.97 15.16 -14.00
C VAL A 52 -24.23 14.66 -15.24
N PRO A 53 -24.12 15.47 -16.31
CA PRO A 53 -23.42 15.04 -17.52
C PRO A 53 -21.92 14.84 -17.26
N LEU A 54 -21.36 13.78 -17.87
CA LEU A 54 -19.92 13.51 -17.85
C LEU A 54 -19.17 14.58 -18.67
N GLY A 55 -17.96 14.94 -18.25
CA GLY A 55 -17.15 15.94 -18.96
C GLY A 55 -17.64 17.37 -18.85
N VAL A 56 -18.52 17.68 -17.88
CA VAL A 56 -18.99 19.05 -17.62
C VAL A 56 -18.59 19.45 -16.22
N ALA A 57 -17.78 20.50 -16.09
CA ALA A 57 -17.40 21.05 -14.80
C ALA A 57 -18.51 21.94 -14.22
N ARG A 58 -18.63 22.00 -12.90
CA ARG A 58 -19.50 22.95 -12.22
C ARG A 58 -18.67 24.18 -11.85
N LYS A 59 -19.07 25.36 -12.32
CA LYS A 59 -18.49 26.62 -11.82
C LYS A 59 -19.04 26.91 -10.43
N ARG A 60 -18.16 26.98 -9.42
CA ARG A 60 -18.51 27.25 -8.01
C ARG A 60 -18.38 28.72 -7.66
N HIS A 61 -17.42 29.42 -8.25
CA HIS A 61 -17.19 30.85 -8.05
C HIS A 61 -16.72 31.50 -9.34
N SER A 62 -17.18 32.72 -9.64
CA SER A 62 -16.75 33.48 -10.82
C SER A 62 -15.67 34.48 -10.44
N GLY A 63 -14.53 34.44 -11.13
CA GLY A 63 -13.44 35.39 -10.92
C GLY A 63 -12.70 35.74 -12.18
N SER A 64 -11.61 36.52 -12.07
CA SER A 64 -10.86 37.04 -13.24
C SER A 64 -9.35 37.03 -13.08
N ASP A 65 -8.81 36.85 -11.88
CA ASP A 65 -7.37 36.91 -11.63
C ASP A 65 -6.69 35.55 -11.81
N VAL A 66 -7.33 34.47 -11.35
CA VAL A 66 -6.78 33.10 -11.36
C VAL A 66 -7.88 32.08 -11.63
N THR A 67 -7.63 31.14 -12.53
CA THR A 67 -8.45 29.94 -12.69
C THR A 67 -7.99 28.88 -11.69
N LEU A 68 -8.91 28.42 -10.84
CA LEU A 68 -8.69 27.37 -9.85
C LEU A 68 -9.55 26.15 -10.22
N VAL A 69 -8.92 24.99 -10.37
CA VAL A 69 -9.60 23.72 -10.64
C VAL A 69 -9.41 22.77 -9.48
N ALA A 70 -10.50 22.21 -8.99
CA ALA A 70 -10.52 21.24 -7.90
C ALA A 70 -11.55 20.14 -8.18
N TRP A 71 -11.51 19.06 -7.40
CA TRP A 71 -12.52 18.00 -7.41
C TRP A 71 -12.48 17.19 -6.10
N GLY A 72 -13.55 16.45 -5.83
CA GLY A 72 -13.71 15.72 -4.57
C GLY A 72 -13.65 16.65 -3.36
N ASN A 73 -12.96 16.20 -2.30
CA ASN A 73 -12.77 16.91 -1.03
C ASN A 73 -12.04 18.27 -1.20
N THR A 74 -11.17 18.40 -2.21
CA THR A 74 -10.41 19.64 -2.42
C THR A 74 -11.28 20.84 -2.81
N VAL A 75 -12.53 20.61 -3.23
CA VAL A 75 -13.49 21.69 -3.52
C VAL A 75 -13.88 22.42 -2.24
N GLU A 76 -14.15 21.70 -1.16
CA GLU A 76 -14.44 22.29 0.15
C GLU A 76 -13.25 23.14 0.64
N LYS A 77 -12.04 22.56 0.61
CA LYS A 77 -10.81 23.27 1.00
C LYS A 77 -10.49 24.47 0.12
N SER A 78 -10.88 24.41 -1.16
CA SER A 78 -10.78 25.56 -2.06
C SER A 78 -11.75 26.68 -1.67
N LEU A 79 -13.00 26.35 -1.31
CA LEU A 79 -13.97 27.34 -0.85
C LEU A 79 -13.52 27.99 0.47
N GLU A 80 -13.06 27.20 1.44
CA GLU A 80 -12.45 27.71 2.69
C GLU A 80 -11.25 28.65 2.41
N ALA A 81 -10.41 28.31 1.43
CA ALA A 81 -9.31 29.17 1.01
C ALA A 81 -9.78 30.50 0.40
N LEU A 82 -10.87 30.49 -0.38
CA LEU A 82 -11.47 31.69 -0.95
C LEU A 82 -12.03 32.60 0.15
N GLU A 83 -12.70 32.03 1.16
CA GLU A 83 -13.18 32.77 2.33
C GLU A 83 -12.01 33.40 3.10
N LYS A 84 -10.95 32.64 3.34
CA LYS A 84 -9.76 33.11 4.04
C LYS A 84 -9.03 34.24 3.31
N ILE A 85 -9.01 34.21 1.98
CA ILE A 85 -8.43 35.27 1.14
C ILE A 85 -9.25 36.56 1.23
N GLY A 86 -10.52 36.51 1.63
CA GLY A 86 -11.32 37.69 1.94
C GLY A 86 -11.49 38.67 0.77
N GLY A 87 -11.39 38.18 -0.47
CA GLY A 87 -11.48 39.02 -1.68
C GLY A 87 -10.19 39.77 -2.06
N GLU A 88 -9.03 39.45 -1.46
CA GLU A 88 -7.73 39.96 -1.93
C GLU A 88 -7.46 39.65 -3.42
N MET A 89 -8.11 38.62 -3.98
CA MET A 89 -8.06 38.29 -5.40
C MET A 89 -9.35 37.62 -5.88
N SER A 90 -9.61 37.73 -7.18
CA SER A 90 -10.79 37.22 -7.87
C SER A 90 -10.53 35.85 -8.50
N VAL A 91 -11.02 34.77 -7.89
CA VAL A 91 -10.75 33.38 -8.34
C VAL A 91 -11.91 32.80 -9.15
N ASP A 92 -11.65 32.25 -10.33
CA ASP A 92 -12.62 31.50 -11.14
C ASP A 92 -12.51 30.00 -10.77
N LEU A 93 -13.36 29.53 -9.86
CA LEU A 93 -13.29 28.17 -9.29
C LEU A 93 -14.20 27.19 -10.04
N PHE A 94 -13.60 26.11 -10.52
CA PHE A 94 -14.28 24.99 -11.16
C PHE A 94 -14.12 23.72 -10.34
N ASP A 95 -15.23 23.01 -10.19
CA ASP A 95 -15.30 21.63 -9.74
C ASP A 95 -15.45 20.72 -10.97
N LEU A 96 -14.47 19.86 -11.25
CA LEU A 96 -14.49 19.04 -12.46
C LEU A 96 -15.60 18.00 -12.48
N ARG A 97 -15.90 17.37 -11.35
CA ARG A 97 -16.82 16.21 -11.20
C ARG A 97 -16.45 14.95 -11.99
N SER A 98 -15.84 15.08 -13.16
CA SER A 98 -15.37 14.01 -14.03
C SER A 98 -13.94 14.30 -14.48
N LEU A 99 -13.08 13.28 -14.33
CA LEU A 99 -11.68 13.32 -14.76
C LEU A 99 -11.50 12.71 -16.16
N VAL A 100 -12.36 11.74 -16.50
CA VAL A 100 -12.44 11.16 -17.84
C VAL A 100 -13.92 10.97 -18.21
N PRO A 101 -14.41 11.67 -19.24
CA PRO A 101 -13.83 12.88 -19.83
C PRO A 101 -13.83 14.06 -18.83
N TRP A 102 -12.87 14.98 -18.94
CA TRP A 102 -12.89 16.25 -18.20
C TRP A 102 -13.26 17.42 -19.12
N ASP A 103 -13.77 18.50 -18.53
CA ASP A 103 -14.27 19.68 -19.24
C ASP A 103 -13.14 20.61 -19.71
N HIS A 104 -12.33 20.14 -20.66
CA HIS A 104 -11.20 20.91 -21.18
C HIS A 104 -11.64 22.25 -21.77
N ALA A 105 -12.78 22.31 -22.47
CA ALA A 105 -13.26 23.54 -23.11
C ALA A 105 -13.51 24.66 -22.10
N ALA A 106 -14.22 24.38 -21.00
CA ALA A 106 -14.51 25.39 -19.99
C ALA A 106 -13.24 25.85 -19.24
N ILE A 107 -12.32 24.93 -18.96
CA ILE A 107 -11.06 25.27 -18.28
C ILE A 107 -10.15 26.08 -19.19
N GLU A 108 -10.00 25.70 -20.46
CA GLU A 108 -9.22 26.46 -21.44
C GLU A 108 -9.76 27.89 -21.61
N GLU A 109 -11.08 28.07 -21.74
CA GLU A 109 -11.71 29.39 -21.83
C GLU A 109 -11.38 30.25 -20.60
N SER A 110 -11.49 29.68 -19.40
CA SER A 110 -11.15 30.38 -18.17
C SER A 110 -9.67 30.76 -18.11
N VAL A 111 -8.77 29.84 -18.47
CA VAL A 111 -7.31 30.07 -18.42
C VAL A 111 -6.87 31.12 -19.44
N ARG A 112 -7.44 31.16 -20.66
CA ARG A 112 -7.21 32.25 -21.63
C ARG A 112 -7.56 33.61 -21.03
N ARG A 113 -8.67 33.68 -20.28
CA ARG A 113 -9.14 34.92 -19.66
C ARG A 113 -8.30 35.37 -18.47
N THR A 114 -7.92 34.45 -17.58
CA THR A 114 -7.19 34.78 -16.34
C THR A 114 -5.67 34.84 -16.55
N GLY A 115 -5.16 34.10 -17.53
CA GLY A 115 -3.74 33.90 -17.78
C GLY A 115 -3.00 33.18 -16.65
N ARG A 116 -3.72 32.58 -15.69
CA ARG A 116 -3.15 31.97 -14.48
C ARG A 116 -3.93 30.72 -14.10
N PHE A 117 -3.21 29.65 -13.81
CA PHE A 117 -3.84 28.36 -13.55
C PHE A 117 -3.31 27.71 -12.26
N VAL A 118 -4.22 27.30 -11.40
CA VAL A 118 -3.94 26.51 -10.20
C VAL A 118 -4.86 25.30 -10.20
N VAL A 119 -4.31 24.12 -9.92
CA VAL A 119 -5.08 22.88 -9.78
C VAL A 119 -4.82 22.26 -8.42
N VAL A 120 -5.88 21.79 -7.75
CA VAL A 120 -5.84 21.18 -6.42
C VAL A 120 -6.34 19.74 -6.51
N GLN A 121 -5.58 18.80 -5.94
CA GLN A 121 -5.93 17.37 -5.97
C GLN A 121 -5.42 16.60 -4.75
N GLU A 122 -6.12 15.52 -4.36
CA GLU A 122 -5.62 14.58 -3.33
C GLU A 122 -4.67 13.51 -3.89
N ASP A 123 -4.54 13.42 -5.21
CA ASP A 123 -3.59 12.53 -5.88
C ASP A 123 -2.13 12.95 -5.59
N GLY A 124 -1.18 12.05 -5.84
CA GLY A 124 0.24 12.32 -5.72
C GLY A 124 0.69 13.47 -6.62
N GLU A 125 1.85 14.05 -6.31
CA GLU A 125 2.42 15.10 -7.16
C GLU A 125 2.85 14.54 -8.53
N ASN A 126 3.47 13.35 -8.51
CA ASN A 126 3.99 12.69 -9.71
C ASN A 126 2.92 11.85 -10.41
N CYS A 127 2.96 11.81 -11.74
CA CYS A 127 2.12 10.94 -12.59
C CYS A 127 0.61 11.09 -12.34
N SER A 128 0.16 12.31 -12.06
CA SER A 128 -1.20 12.59 -11.59
C SER A 128 -2.09 13.30 -12.61
N VAL A 129 -3.39 13.33 -12.32
CA VAL A 129 -4.38 13.99 -13.20
C VAL A 129 -4.15 15.50 -13.29
N GLY A 130 -3.76 16.15 -12.20
CA GLY A 130 -3.38 17.57 -12.20
C GLY A 130 -2.22 17.86 -13.15
N GLN A 131 -1.20 17.00 -13.18
CA GLN A 131 -0.09 17.12 -14.14
C GLN A 131 -0.56 16.92 -15.59
N MET A 132 -1.48 15.98 -15.83
CA MET A 132 -2.08 15.78 -17.16
C MET A 132 -2.80 17.05 -17.64
N ILE A 133 -3.60 17.70 -16.78
CA ILE A 133 -4.32 18.94 -17.11
C ILE A 133 -3.33 20.08 -17.40
N ILE A 134 -2.32 20.26 -16.55
CA ILE A 134 -1.27 21.26 -16.77
C ILE A 134 -0.56 21.02 -18.11
N SER A 135 -0.19 19.77 -18.39
CA SER A 135 0.49 19.40 -19.64
C SER A 135 -0.40 19.66 -20.87
N HIS A 136 -1.70 19.40 -20.77
CA HIS A 136 -2.66 19.69 -21.84
C HIS A 136 -2.72 21.20 -22.13
N LEU A 137 -2.91 22.01 -21.10
CA LEU A 137 -3.03 23.47 -21.23
C LEU A 137 -1.73 24.10 -21.78
N THR A 138 -0.58 23.67 -21.28
CA THR A 138 0.72 24.21 -21.69
C THR A 138 1.19 23.71 -23.06
N ALA A 139 0.62 22.62 -23.56
CA ALA A 139 0.88 22.14 -24.93
C ALA A 139 0.13 22.97 -25.99
N GLN A 140 -0.88 23.75 -25.62
CA GLN A 140 -1.63 24.60 -26.55
C GLN A 140 -0.91 25.94 -26.79
N PRO A 141 -0.51 26.27 -28.03
CA PRO A 141 0.27 27.49 -28.30
C PRO A 141 -0.43 28.80 -27.94
N ASP A 142 -1.74 28.88 -28.17
CA ASP A 142 -2.59 30.04 -27.84
C ASP A 142 -2.60 30.28 -26.32
N ILE A 143 -2.91 29.25 -25.54
CA ILE A 143 -2.93 29.33 -24.07
C ILE A 143 -1.54 29.64 -23.53
N TRP A 144 -0.52 28.92 -23.99
CA TRP A 144 0.87 29.11 -23.55
C TRP A 144 1.38 30.54 -23.76
N SER A 145 0.94 31.20 -24.83
CA SER A 145 1.31 32.57 -25.15
C SER A 145 0.66 33.60 -24.22
N GLU A 146 -0.51 33.28 -23.65
CA GLU A 146 -1.29 34.16 -22.78
C GLU A 146 -1.00 33.97 -21.28
N LEU A 147 -0.35 32.86 -20.89
CA LEU A 147 0.02 32.60 -19.50
C LEU A 147 0.91 33.71 -18.92
N VAL A 148 0.43 34.31 -17.83
CA VAL A 148 1.12 35.33 -17.04
C VAL A 148 1.97 34.71 -15.94
N SER A 149 1.52 33.60 -15.35
CA SER A 149 2.27 32.82 -14.36
C SER A 149 2.38 31.35 -14.79
N PRO A 150 3.44 30.64 -14.37
CA PRO A 150 3.49 29.19 -14.52
C PRO A 150 2.31 28.54 -13.78
N PRO A 151 1.67 27.51 -14.36
CA PRO A 151 0.70 26.70 -13.64
C PRO A 151 1.23 26.15 -12.33
N ILE A 152 0.38 26.09 -11.30
CA ILE A 152 0.75 25.58 -9.98
C ILE A 152 -0.12 24.36 -9.64
N LEU A 153 0.52 23.26 -9.26
CA LEU A 153 -0.13 22.08 -8.71
C LEU A 153 -0.08 22.14 -7.19
N VAL A 154 -1.25 22.03 -6.56
CA VAL A 154 -1.39 21.78 -5.12
C VAL A 154 -1.86 20.34 -4.96
N SER A 155 -0.95 19.45 -4.56
CA SER A 155 -1.24 18.03 -4.44
C SER A 155 -0.88 17.48 -3.08
N LYS A 156 -1.31 16.24 -2.82
CA LYS A 156 -0.68 15.42 -1.80
C LYS A 156 0.79 15.22 -2.18
N THR A 157 1.68 15.23 -1.19
CA THR A 157 3.11 14.91 -1.40
C THR A 157 3.28 13.44 -1.79
N ASN A 158 4.42 13.09 -2.40
CA ASN A 158 4.76 11.72 -2.81
C ASN A 158 5.12 10.81 -1.61
N VAL A 159 4.25 10.75 -0.62
CA VAL A 159 4.36 9.96 0.62
C VAL A 159 3.16 9.04 0.77
N MET A 160 3.29 7.98 1.57
CA MET A 160 2.14 7.16 1.94
C MET A 160 1.24 7.93 2.91
N ILE A 161 -0.08 7.74 2.79
CA ILE A 161 -1.02 8.28 3.79
C ILE A 161 -0.89 7.42 5.04
N GLY A 162 -0.50 8.04 6.16
CA GLY A 162 -0.46 7.35 7.45
C GLY A 162 -1.87 7.08 7.98
N TYR A 163 -2.03 5.98 8.72
CA TYR A 163 -3.32 5.64 9.36
C TYR A 163 -3.68 6.58 10.52
N ASN A 164 -2.70 7.29 11.08
CA ASN A 164 -2.94 8.32 12.09
C ASN A 164 -3.46 9.60 11.40
N PRO A 165 -4.58 10.19 11.88
CA PRO A 165 -5.17 11.40 11.28
C PRO A 165 -4.19 12.57 11.13
N ILE A 166 -3.26 12.76 12.07
CA ILE A 166 -2.26 13.85 12.00
C ILE A 166 -1.39 13.68 10.74
N TYR A 167 -0.97 12.46 10.44
CA TYR A 167 -0.18 12.16 9.24
C TYR A 167 -1.01 12.20 7.96
N GLU A 168 -2.29 11.80 8.03
CA GLU A 168 -3.23 11.92 6.91
C GLU A 168 -3.41 13.39 6.50
N TYR A 169 -3.79 14.26 7.44
CA TYR A 169 -3.98 15.69 7.18
C TYR A 169 -2.69 16.42 6.81
N ALA A 170 -1.55 16.03 7.38
CA ALA A 170 -0.26 16.60 6.98
C ALA A 170 0.12 16.24 5.53
N ALA A 171 -0.29 15.07 5.03
CA ALA A 171 0.02 14.64 3.68
C ALA A 171 -0.88 15.30 2.62
N LEU A 172 -2.17 15.46 2.92
CA LEU A 172 -3.18 15.99 1.99
C LEU A 172 -3.05 17.51 1.74
N PRO A 173 -3.62 18.03 0.64
CA PRO A 173 -3.76 19.47 0.44
C PRO A 173 -4.59 20.11 1.56
N ASP A 174 -4.13 21.26 2.05
CA ASP A 174 -4.80 22.06 3.07
C ASP A 174 -5.07 23.49 2.57
N VAL A 175 -5.88 24.23 3.33
CA VAL A 175 -6.26 25.61 3.03
C VAL A 175 -5.05 26.52 2.88
N GLU A 176 -4.04 26.38 3.74
CA GLU A 176 -2.84 27.23 3.72
C GLU A 176 -2.05 27.07 2.42
N ARG A 177 -1.87 25.83 1.95
CA ARG A 177 -1.18 25.53 0.69
C ARG A 177 -1.93 26.09 -0.51
N ILE A 178 -3.26 26.01 -0.50
CA ILE A 178 -4.11 26.58 -1.57
C ILE A 178 -3.97 28.10 -1.59
N VAL A 179 -4.09 28.77 -0.44
CA VAL A 179 -3.91 30.23 -0.33
C VAL A 179 -2.50 30.65 -0.78
N ALA A 180 -1.47 29.92 -0.35
CA ALA A 180 -0.09 30.19 -0.75
C ALA A 180 0.12 30.03 -2.27
N ALA A 181 -0.50 29.02 -2.88
CA ALA A 181 -0.45 28.81 -4.33
C ALA A 181 -1.15 29.95 -5.10
N LEU A 182 -2.33 30.36 -4.64
CA LEU A 182 -3.07 31.48 -5.23
C LEU A 182 -2.27 32.79 -5.15
N LYS A 183 -1.71 33.12 -3.97
CA LYS A 183 -0.84 34.29 -3.78
C LYS A 183 0.44 34.22 -4.61
N ARG A 184 1.03 33.03 -4.77
CA ARG A 184 2.20 32.82 -5.63
C ARG A 184 1.86 33.02 -7.11
N SER A 185 0.68 32.61 -7.54
CA SER A 185 0.23 32.80 -8.92
C SER A 185 0.02 34.28 -9.25
N THR A 186 -0.59 35.04 -8.33
CA THR A 186 -0.89 36.46 -8.53
C THR A 186 0.31 37.38 -8.31
N SER A 187 1.34 36.96 -7.56
CA SER A 187 2.56 37.77 -7.36
C SER A 187 3.39 37.97 -8.63
N VAL A 188 3.20 37.10 -9.65
CA VAL A 188 3.82 37.29 -10.96
C VAL A 188 3.01 38.30 -11.77
N SER A 189 3.57 39.50 -11.93
CA SER A 189 2.94 40.61 -12.68
C SER A 189 3.49 40.79 -14.09
N ALA A 190 4.61 40.16 -14.45
CA ALA A 190 5.26 40.33 -15.74
C ALA A 190 4.57 39.49 -16.84
N ARG A 191 3.91 40.15 -17.79
CA ARG A 191 3.49 39.50 -19.04
C ARG A 191 4.74 39.19 -19.88
N ARG A 192 4.80 37.99 -20.47
CA ARG A 192 5.88 37.63 -21.39
C ARG A 192 5.92 38.65 -22.53
N ALA A 193 7.05 39.33 -22.69
CA ALA A 193 7.29 40.12 -23.88
C ALA A 193 7.40 39.15 -25.06
N VAL A 194 6.53 39.31 -26.06
CA VAL A 194 6.73 38.66 -27.35
C VAL A 194 8.01 39.27 -27.92
N ALA A 195 9.10 38.51 -27.94
CA ALA A 195 10.31 38.92 -28.61
C ALA A 195 9.98 39.10 -30.09
N GLY A 196 9.75 40.35 -30.51
CA GLY A 196 9.70 40.71 -31.91
C GLY A 196 10.96 40.19 -32.58
N GLY A 197 10.78 39.43 -33.66
CA GLY A 197 11.85 38.69 -34.33
C GLY A 197 13.09 39.54 -34.53
N THR A 198 14.20 39.09 -33.97
CA THR A 198 15.53 39.59 -34.30
C THR A 198 16.42 38.39 -34.61
N ASP A 199 17.02 38.49 -35.79
CA ASP A 199 17.85 37.55 -36.52
C ASP A 199 18.94 36.89 -35.62
N PRO A 200 19.14 35.56 -35.66
CA PRO A 200 20.15 34.89 -34.85
C PRO A 200 21.53 35.11 -35.46
N GLY A 201 22.15 36.26 -35.15
CA GLY A 201 23.46 36.57 -35.72
C GLY A 201 24.12 37.83 -35.16
N GLN A 202 24.44 37.85 -33.87
CA GLN A 202 25.66 38.50 -33.32
C GLN A 202 25.68 38.40 -31.79
N LEU A 203 26.58 37.56 -31.26
CA LEU A 203 27.04 37.65 -29.87
C LEU A 203 28.50 38.09 -29.89
N THR A 204 28.76 39.29 -29.38
CA THR A 204 30.11 39.75 -29.00
C THR A 204 30.25 39.75 -27.48
N PRO A 205 31.36 39.25 -26.92
CA PRO A 205 31.59 39.18 -25.48
C PRO A 205 32.39 40.38 -24.93
N ALA A 206 31.99 40.92 -23.78
CA ALA A 206 32.82 41.73 -22.86
C ALA A 206 32.08 41.84 -21.51
N GLN A 207 32.53 41.20 -20.42
CA GLN A 207 33.59 41.59 -19.48
C GLN A 207 33.13 42.41 -18.24
N THR A 208 33.21 41.74 -17.08
CA THR A 208 33.87 42.16 -15.82
C THR A 208 33.25 43.20 -14.87
N ARG A 209 32.88 42.72 -13.65
CA ARG A 209 33.18 43.31 -12.32
C ARG A 209 32.64 42.34 -11.24
N ALA A 210 33.47 41.68 -10.43
CA ALA A 210 34.29 42.12 -9.29
C ALA A 210 33.67 41.59 -7.98
N GLU A 211 34.46 40.76 -7.29
CA GLU A 211 34.22 40.21 -5.97
C GLU A 211 34.29 41.30 -4.88
N SER A 212 33.44 41.17 -3.87
CA SER A 212 33.76 41.66 -2.53
C SER A 212 32.99 40.85 -1.47
N ALA A 213 33.76 40.44 -0.46
CA ALA A 213 33.46 39.47 0.58
C ALA A 213 32.44 39.96 1.63
N VAL A 214 31.75 39.01 2.25
CA VAL A 214 30.94 39.25 3.46
C VAL A 214 31.59 38.52 4.64
N THR A 215 32.03 39.33 5.60
CA THR A 215 32.60 38.95 6.90
C THR A 215 31.48 38.57 7.87
N LYS A 216 31.66 37.46 8.59
CA LYS A 216 30.84 37.06 9.75
C LYS A 216 31.14 37.95 10.96
N THR A 217 30.10 38.34 11.68
CA THR A 217 30.20 38.77 13.08
C THR A 217 29.03 38.18 13.86
N GLU A 218 29.35 37.36 14.87
CA GLU A 218 28.45 37.05 15.99
C GLU A 218 28.73 38.03 17.13
N ALA A 219 27.67 38.43 17.85
CA ALA A 219 27.59 38.36 19.32
C ALA A 219 26.23 38.89 19.80
N ALA A 220 25.61 38.08 20.65
CA ALA A 220 24.33 38.31 21.32
C ALA A 220 24.39 39.37 22.43
N GLN A 221 23.22 39.88 22.83
CA GLN A 221 22.97 40.33 24.20
C GLN A 221 21.59 39.85 24.69
N ASP A 222 21.64 39.18 25.84
CA ASP A 222 20.57 38.66 26.67
C ASP A 222 19.49 39.68 27.06
N LYS A 223 18.25 39.19 27.16
CA LYS A 223 17.35 39.53 28.27
C LYS A 223 16.55 38.30 28.71
N ALA A 224 16.73 37.94 29.97
CA ALA A 224 15.96 36.95 30.71
C ALA A 224 14.47 37.32 30.80
N VAL A 225 13.60 36.33 30.58
CA VAL A 225 12.20 36.34 31.03
C VAL A 225 11.90 34.99 31.68
N ALA A 226 11.26 35.05 32.86
CA ALA A 226 10.98 33.97 33.78
C ALA A 226 10.22 32.79 33.17
N ALA A 227 10.51 31.58 33.65
CA ALA A 227 9.79 30.34 33.36
C ALA A 227 8.30 30.49 33.74
N GLN A 228 7.45 30.62 32.74
CA GLN A 228 6.00 30.45 32.88
C GLN A 228 5.64 29.04 32.41
N GLN A 229 5.09 28.24 33.33
CA GLN A 229 4.49 26.95 33.01
C GLN A 229 3.32 27.18 32.04
N ARG A 230 3.39 26.61 30.83
CA ARG A 230 2.30 26.70 29.85
C ARG A 230 1.33 25.54 30.05
N PRO A 231 0.01 25.80 30.17
CA PRO A 231 -0.99 24.74 30.26
C PRO A 231 -1.15 24.04 28.89
N GLN A 232 -0.90 22.74 28.86
CA GLN A 232 -1.19 21.86 27.73
C GLN A 232 -2.60 21.28 27.89
N ILE A 233 -3.37 21.22 26.81
CA ILE A 233 -4.78 20.83 26.84
C ILE A 233 -4.91 19.32 26.66
N ILE A 234 -5.68 18.66 27.51
CA ILE A 234 -6.09 17.26 27.36
C ILE A 234 -7.46 17.24 26.69
N ALA A 235 -7.56 16.62 25.52
CA ALA A 235 -8.81 16.45 24.79
C ALA A 235 -9.16 14.97 24.61
N VAL A 236 -10.44 14.67 24.40
CA VAL A 236 -10.92 13.29 24.18
C VAL A 236 -10.35 12.75 22.85
N PRO A 237 -9.59 11.64 22.85
CA PRO A 237 -9.00 11.08 21.63
C PRO A 237 -10.04 10.35 20.78
N ILE A 238 -9.68 10.03 19.54
CA ILE A 238 -10.55 9.27 18.63
C ILE A 238 -10.54 7.79 19.06
N MET A 239 -11.70 7.26 19.45
CA MET A 239 -11.84 5.92 20.05
C MET A 239 -12.37 4.84 19.09
N GLY A 240 -11.93 4.88 17.83
CA GLY A 240 -12.30 3.90 16.80
C GLY A 240 -13.46 4.34 15.88
N GLU A 241 -13.74 3.52 14.86
CA GLU A 241 -14.69 3.84 13.80
C GLU A 241 -16.14 3.85 14.32
N GLY A 242 -16.81 5.01 14.25
CA GLY A 242 -18.24 5.18 14.57
C GLY A 242 -18.60 5.64 15.98
N ILE A 243 -17.63 5.99 16.84
CA ILE A 243 -17.90 6.55 18.18
C ILE A 243 -17.91 8.08 18.07
N ARG A 244 -18.99 8.76 18.49
CA ARG A 244 -19.14 10.24 18.41
C ARG A 244 -18.98 10.94 19.78
N ASN A 245 -19.34 10.24 20.85
CA ASN A 245 -19.23 10.72 22.22
C ASN A 245 -18.85 9.56 23.15
N ALA A 246 -18.33 9.90 24.32
CA ALA A 246 -18.03 8.94 25.38
C ALA A 246 -18.42 9.54 26.74
N LYS A 247 -18.72 8.67 27.71
CA LYS A 247 -19.10 9.08 29.06
C LYS A 247 -17.91 8.94 29.99
N VAL A 248 -17.57 9.97 30.75
CA VAL A 248 -16.50 9.90 31.75
C VAL A 248 -16.93 9.03 32.92
N VAL A 249 -16.24 7.92 33.17
CA VAL A 249 -16.58 6.96 34.23
C VAL A 249 -15.79 7.22 35.50
N THR A 250 -14.50 7.53 35.39
CA THR A 250 -13.63 7.76 36.55
C THR A 250 -12.51 8.71 36.18
N LEU A 251 -12.24 9.68 37.06
CA LEU A 251 -11.03 10.51 37.01
C LEU A 251 -9.97 9.84 37.90
N LEU A 252 -8.87 9.40 37.30
CA LEU A 252 -7.81 8.64 37.99
C LEU A 252 -6.76 9.56 38.65
N LYS A 253 -6.67 10.83 38.20
CA LYS A 253 -5.75 11.84 38.72
C LYS A 253 -6.49 13.05 39.29
N ASN A 254 -6.07 13.52 40.44
CA ASN A 254 -6.56 14.76 41.03
C ASN A 254 -5.74 15.95 40.55
N PRO A 255 -6.33 17.16 40.46
CA PRO A 255 -5.56 18.38 40.23
C PRO A 255 -4.43 18.52 41.25
N GLY A 256 -3.19 18.71 40.77
CA GLY A 256 -1.97 18.77 41.57
C GLY A 256 -1.14 17.48 41.61
N ASP A 257 -1.66 16.36 41.09
CA ASP A 257 -0.91 15.10 41.04
C ASP A 257 0.19 15.13 39.97
N SER A 258 1.31 14.45 40.23
CA SER A 258 2.36 14.23 39.22
C SER A 258 1.88 13.23 38.17
N VAL A 259 2.11 13.56 36.91
CA VAL A 259 1.73 12.80 35.73
C VAL A 259 2.98 12.53 34.91
N GLU A 260 3.26 11.26 34.63
CA GLU A 260 4.33 10.86 33.70
C GLU A 260 3.79 10.74 32.26
N LEU A 261 4.70 10.62 31.28
CA LEU A 261 4.30 10.31 29.91
C LEU A 261 3.59 8.94 29.88
N ASP A 262 2.48 8.86 29.16
CA ASP A 262 1.62 7.68 29.00
C ASP A 262 0.88 7.24 30.29
N ASP A 263 0.86 8.08 31.34
CA ASP A 263 0.16 7.79 32.60
C ASP A 263 -1.38 7.96 32.42
N PRO A 264 -2.22 6.98 32.79
CA PRO A 264 -3.67 7.06 32.64
C PRO A 264 -4.28 8.17 33.52
N LEU A 265 -5.03 9.07 32.89
CA LEU A 265 -5.62 10.25 33.52
C LEU A 265 -7.10 10.04 33.90
N CYS A 266 -7.89 9.46 33.00
CA CYS A 266 -9.30 9.16 33.24
C CYS A 266 -9.78 8.00 32.35
N GLU A 267 -10.88 7.38 32.74
CA GLU A 267 -11.53 6.32 31.96
C GLU A 267 -12.83 6.83 31.37
N VAL A 268 -13.03 6.55 30.08
CA VAL A 268 -14.24 6.90 29.33
C VAL A 268 -14.91 5.64 28.78
N GLU A 269 -16.22 5.57 28.92
CA GLU A 269 -17.05 4.45 28.47
C GLU A 269 -17.78 4.82 27.18
N THR A 270 -17.75 3.89 26.24
CA THR A 270 -18.50 3.90 24.99
C THR A 270 -19.48 2.71 24.99
N ASP A 271 -20.41 2.66 24.04
CA ASP A 271 -21.41 1.57 23.89
C ASP A 271 -20.80 0.14 23.82
N LYS A 272 -19.49 0.03 23.54
CA LYS A 272 -18.82 -1.27 23.33
C LYS A 272 -17.67 -1.56 24.30
N ALA A 273 -17.02 -0.56 24.88
CA ALA A 273 -15.84 -0.73 25.74
C ALA A 273 -15.53 0.52 26.58
N VAL A 274 -14.74 0.30 27.65
CA VAL A 274 -14.12 1.36 28.47
C VAL A 274 -12.69 1.56 28.00
N TYR A 275 -12.29 2.81 27.77
CA TYR A 275 -10.97 3.20 27.30
C TYR A 275 -10.28 4.15 28.30
N PRO A 276 -9.01 3.92 28.66
CA PRO A 276 -8.22 4.89 29.40
C PRO A 276 -7.72 6.02 28.47
N ILE A 277 -7.83 7.26 28.92
CA ILE A 277 -7.17 8.42 28.30
C ILE A 277 -5.84 8.62 29.03
N GLU A 278 -4.74 8.49 28.30
CA GLU A 278 -3.37 8.59 28.80
C GLU A 278 -2.78 9.99 28.52
N SER A 279 -1.84 10.42 29.36
CA SER A 279 -1.18 11.72 29.20
C SER A 279 -0.12 11.69 28.10
N SER A 280 -0.21 12.61 27.13
CA SER A 280 0.84 12.81 26.12
C SER A 280 2.04 13.63 26.61
N PHE A 281 2.02 14.10 27.87
CA PHE A 281 3.05 14.96 28.44
C PHE A 281 3.32 14.62 29.91
N ALA A 282 4.59 14.68 30.33
CA ALA A 282 4.96 14.64 31.74
C ALA A 282 4.78 16.04 32.38
N GLY A 283 4.19 16.11 33.56
CA GLY A 283 3.91 17.37 34.25
C GLY A 283 3.03 17.21 35.48
N THR A 284 2.41 18.31 35.90
CA THR A 284 1.44 18.30 37.01
C THR A 284 0.03 18.45 36.46
N MET A 285 -0.91 17.62 36.92
CA MET A 285 -2.30 17.71 36.52
C MET A 285 -2.89 19.06 36.92
N GLY A 286 -3.42 19.80 35.95
CA GLY A 286 -4.17 21.05 36.15
C GLY A 286 -5.64 20.79 36.48
N GLU A 287 -6.49 21.76 36.23
CA GLU A 287 -7.93 21.65 36.51
C GLU A 287 -8.65 20.79 35.46
N TRP A 288 -9.57 19.94 35.91
CA TRP A 288 -10.53 19.24 35.07
C TRP A 288 -11.67 20.19 34.67
N LYS A 289 -12.04 20.19 33.39
CA LYS A 289 -13.21 20.91 32.85
C LYS A 289 -14.45 20.02 32.74
N THR A 290 -14.39 18.80 33.28
CA THR A 290 -15.46 17.78 33.22
C THR A 290 -15.63 17.08 34.57
N GLU A 291 -16.80 16.48 34.78
CA GLU A 291 -17.15 15.75 36.01
C GLU A 291 -17.46 14.29 35.69
N VAL A 292 -17.32 13.41 36.69
CA VAL A 292 -17.67 11.99 36.56
C VAL A 292 -19.15 11.85 36.20
N GLY A 293 -19.43 11.17 35.10
CA GLY A 293 -20.77 10.96 34.56
C GLY A 293 -21.15 11.89 33.39
N ALA A 294 -20.33 12.88 33.05
CA ALA A 294 -20.56 13.77 31.91
C ALA A 294 -20.29 13.07 30.56
N THR A 295 -21.13 13.37 29.57
CA THR A 295 -20.91 12.96 28.17
C THR A 295 -20.03 13.99 27.49
N VAL A 296 -18.93 13.54 26.88
CA VAL A 296 -17.95 14.37 26.19
C VAL A 296 -17.83 13.95 24.72
N ASP A 297 -17.71 14.94 23.84
CA ASP A 297 -17.53 14.72 22.39
C ASP A 297 -16.04 14.52 22.05
N ILE A 298 -15.76 13.82 20.95
CA ILE A 298 -14.39 13.66 20.47
C ILE A 298 -13.77 15.03 20.16
N GLY A 299 -12.55 15.26 20.66
CA GLY A 299 -11.86 16.56 20.55
C GLY A 299 -12.28 17.59 21.59
N GLN A 300 -13.27 17.31 22.45
CA GLN A 300 -13.64 18.20 23.55
C GLN A 300 -12.52 18.24 24.60
N GLU A 301 -12.20 19.46 25.06
CA GLU A 301 -11.23 19.69 26.13
C GLU A 301 -11.78 19.20 27.48
N ILE A 302 -11.06 18.27 28.12
CA ILE A 302 -11.46 17.69 29.39
C ILE A 302 -10.58 18.17 30.55
N GLY A 303 -9.33 18.57 30.32
CA GLY A 303 -8.45 19.06 31.39
C GLY A 303 -7.18 19.72 30.88
N THR A 304 -6.27 20.07 31.79
CA THR A 304 -4.97 20.66 31.44
C THR A 304 -3.83 19.96 32.19
N VAL A 305 -2.63 19.89 31.60
CA VAL A 305 -1.39 19.50 32.28
C VAL A 305 -0.41 20.67 32.22
N LEU A 306 0.18 21.02 33.36
CA LEU A 306 1.23 22.04 33.46
C LEU A 306 2.59 21.35 33.30
N GLY A 307 3.24 21.55 32.15
CA GLY A 307 4.55 20.99 31.85
C GLY A 307 5.71 21.93 32.20
N SER A 308 6.88 21.36 32.55
CA SER A 308 8.18 22.04 32.51
C SER A 308 8.89 21.70 31.20
N GLU A 309 9.31 22.71 30.42
CA GLU A 309 9.98 22.59 29.10
C GLU A 309 11.40 21.98 29.14
N SER A 310 11.75 21.15 30.13
CA SER A 310 13.09 20.58 30.29
C SER A 310 13.24 19.14 29.78
N SER A 311 12.53 18.74 28.72
CA SER A 311 12.69 17.40 28.13
C SER A 311 12.83 17.35 26.61
N TRP A 312 12.91 18.49 25.92
CA TRP A 312 13.17 18.54 24.48
C TRP A 312 14.64 18.91 24.16
N ASP A 313 15.28 19.79 24.95
CA ASP A 313 16.63 20.28 24.61
C ASP A 313 17.79 19.35 25.06
N GLU A 314 17.68 18.62 26.20
CA GLU A 314 18.77 17.74 26.67
C GLU A 314 18.92 16.42 25.86
N GLN A 315 17.93 16.05 25.03
CA GLN A 315 18.00 14.82 24.22
C GLN A 315 18.43 15.05 22.76
N LEU A 316 18.47 16.31 22.31
CA LEU A 316 18.97 16.69 20.98
C LEU A 316 20.47 17.06 20.99
N GLU A 317 21.02 17.50 22.12
CA GLU A 317 22.43 17.87 22.25
C GLU A 317 23.40 16.66 22.26
N VAL A 318 22.95 15.43 22.51
CA VAL A 318 23.85 14.24 22.48
C VAL A 318 24.10 13.70 21.07
N LYS A 319 23.37 14.17 20.04
CA LYS A 319 23.48 13.62 18.66
C LYS A 319 23.96 14.59 17.59
N THR A 320 24.28 15.83 17.92
CA THR A 320 24.69 16.82 16.92
C THR A 320 25.87 17.70 17.35
N GLU A 321 27.03 17.09 17.62
CA GLU A 321 28.31 17.77 17.40
C GLU A 321 29.01 17.24 16.13
N VAL A 322 28.85 18.03 15.07
CA VAL A 322 29.82 18.48 14.08
C VAL A 322 30.69 17.43 13.36
N SER A 323 30.40 17.23 12.07
CA SER A 323 31.44 17.09 11.04
C SER A 323 31.91 18.47 10.58
N PRO A 324 33.21 18.73 10.37
CA PRO A 324 33.65 19.78 9.48
C PRO A 324 34.08 19.22 8.12
N ASP A 325 33.40 19.77 7.11
CA ASP A 325 33.81 20.07 5.74
C ASP A 325 34.21 18.98 4.73
N ARG A 326 33.23 18.70 3.86
CA ARG A 326 33.18 19.09 2.43
C ARG A 326 34.53 19.34 1.72
N ASN A 327 34.87 18.47 0.76
CA ASN A 327 34.87 18.86 -0.66
C ASN A 327 34.98 17.65 -1.61
N GLY A 328 34.58 17.90 -2.86
CA GLY A 328 34.14 16.95 -3.88
C GLY A 328 35.12 15.84 -4.27
N VAL A 329 34.55 14.79 -4.86
CA VAL A 329 35.31 13.80 -5.63
C VAL A 329 34.58 13.55 -6.95
N GLU A 330 35.08 14.18 -8.01
CA GLU A 330 35.02 13.61 -9.36
C GLU A 330 36.09 12.52 -9.50
N ALA A 331 35.79 11.59 -10.39
CA ALA A 331 36.45 10.33 -10.73
C ALA A 331 37.99 10.24 -10.64
N SER A 332 38.48 9.09 -10.19
CA SER A 332 39.51 8.32 -10.94
C SER A 332 39.72 6.91 -10.36
N ILE A 333 39.77 5.96 -11.29
CA ILE A 333 40.12 4.54 -11.14
C ILE A 333 41.62 4.41 -10.84
N GLU A 334 42.02 3.55 -9.89
CA GLU A 334 43.12 2.58 -10.08
C GLU A 334 43.37 1.67 -8.87
N THR A 335 43.67 0.42 -9.19
CA THR A 335 43.97 -0.71 -8.30
C THR A 335 45.52 -0.87 -8.18
N PRO A 336 46.04 -1.87 -7.43
CA PRO A 336 46.67 -1.74 -6.12
C PRO A 336 48.21 -1.82 -6.14
N HIS A 337 48.88 -1.34 -5.09
CA HIS A 337 50.20 -1.87 -4.72
C HIS A 337 50.43 -2.03 -3.22
N ARG A 338 51.12 -3.12 -2.91
CA ARG A 338 51.26 -3.82 -1.64
C ARG A 338 52.67 -3.63 -1.08
N ALA A 339 52.79 -3.31 0.21
CA ALA A 339 53.75 -3.85 1.21
C ALA A 339 53.82 -2.86 2.40
N GLN A 340 53.17 -3.15 3.53
CA GLN A 340 53.64 -3.92 4.70
C GLN A 340 54.21 -3.03 5.81
N GLU A 341 53.43 -2.81 6.89
CA GLU A 341 53.95 -2.95 8.26
C GLU A 341 52.82 -3.15 9.29
N LYS A 342 53.17 -3.79 10.42
CA LYS A 342 52.32 -4.60 11.30
C LYS A 342 51.31 -3.81 12.15
N ALA A 343 50.13 -4.40 12.30
CA ALA A 343 48.97 -3.91 13.05
C ALA A 343 49.12 -3.96 14.59
N PRO A 344 48.52 -3.01 15.33
CA PRO A 344 48.02 -3.27 16.67
C PRO A 344 46.66 -3.99 16.59
N ALA A 345 46.45 -4.94 17.50
CA ALA A 345 45.27 -5.79 17.59
C ALA A 345 43.98 -4.96 17.69
N LYS A 346 43.18 -4.97 16.62
CA LYS A 346 41.76 -4.59 16.64
C LYS A 346 40.96 -5.87 16.58
N THR A 347 40.08 -6.05 17.55
CA THR A 347 38.98 -7.02 17.54
C THR A 347 38.05 -6.71 16.36
N SER A 348 38.41 -7.17 15.16
CA SER A 348 37.49 -7.15 14.03
C SER A 348 36.50 -8.29 14.20
N ARG A 349 35.22 -7.97 14.39
CA ARG A 349 34.15 -8.91 14.07
C ARG A 349 34.28 -9.16 12.55
N ALA A 350 34.73 -10.35 12.17
CA ALA A 350 34.82 -10.74 10.77
C ALA A 350 33.44 -10.57 10.11
N PRO A 351 33.36 -10.15 8.84
CA PRO A 351 32.10 -10.18 8.11
C PRO A 351 31.56 -11.62 8.17
N VAL A 352 30.41 -11.79 8.81
CA VAL A 352 29.72 -13.07 8.86
C VAL A 352 29.33 -13.40 7.43
N LYS A 353 29.88 -14.49 6.90
CA LYS A 353 29.57 -14.97 5.56
C LYS A 353 28.19 -15.63 5.65
N ILE A 354 27.15 -14.88 5.29
CA ILE A 354 25.77 -15.38 5.25
C ILE A 354 25.63 -16.19 3.96
N GLU A 355 25.27 -17.45 4.08
CA GLU A 355 24.90 -18.25 2.90
C GLU A 355 23.58 -17.72 2.33
N PRO A 356 23.47 -17.55 1.00
CA PRO A 356 22.23 -17.13 0.38
C PRO A 356 21.13 -18.17 0.60
N ALA A 357 19.89 -17.72 0.79
CA ALA A 357 18.73 -18.59 1.02
C ALA A 357 18.51 -19.63 -0.10
N LEU A 358 18.94 -19.32 -1.32
CA LEU A 358 19.00 -20.26 -2.44
C LEU A 358 20.45 -20.58 -2.80
N SER A 359 20.72 -21.86 -3.09
CA SER A 359 22.04 -22.26 -3.56
C SER A 359 22.40 -21.60 -4.90
N PRO A 360 23.67 -21.23 -5.14
CA PRO A 360 24.11 -20.67 -6.43
C PRO A 360 23.74 -21.55 -7.64
N THR A 361 23.70 -22.87 -7.45
CA THR A 361 23.27 -23.83 -8.48
C THR A 361 21.79 -23.65 -8.84
N VAL A 362 20.92 -23.45 -7.85
CA VAL A 362 19.50 -23.16 -8.07
C VAL A 362 19.36 -21.82 -8.78
N THR A 363 20.02 -20.77 -8.29
CA THR A 363 19.97 -19.43 -8.90
C THR A 363 20.37 -19.43 -10.37
N ARG A 364 21.41 -20.20 -10.75
CA ARG A 364 21.81 -20.36 -12.15
C ARG A 364 20.74 -21.06 -13.00
N ARG A 365 20.05 -22.06 -12.45
CA ARG A 365 18.99 -22.80 -13.15
C ARG A 365 17.72 -21.96 -13.33
N LEU A 366 17.40 -21.08 -12.38
CA LEU A 366 16.23 -20.19 -12.46
C LEU A 366 16.25 -19.26 -13.68
N GLY A 367 17.42 -18.82 -14.12
CA GLY A 367 17.54 -17.92 -15.27
C GLY A 367 17.03 -18.48 -16.60
N ARG A 368 16.74 -19.79 -16.69
CA ARG A 368 16.22 -20.45 -17.90
C ARG A 368 14.72 -20.68 -17.87
N VAL A 369 14.07 -20.50 -16.71
CA VAL A 369 12.63 -20.73 -16.55
C VAL A 369 11.85 -19.55 -17.12
N VAL A 370 10.76 -19.82 -17.85
CA VAL A 370 9.78 -18.78 -18.25
C VAL A 370 8.57 -18.92 -17.32
N PRO A 371 8.53 -18.25 -16.16
CA PRO A 371 7.49 -18.49 -15.17
C PRO A 371 6.16 -17.89 -15.61
N ALA A 372 5.08 -18.64 -15.40
CA ALA A 372 3.71 -18.13 -15.41
C ALA A 372 3.01 -18.60 -14.13
N ASN A 373 2.07 -17.80 -13.63
CA ASN A 373 1.33 -18.09 -12.39
C ASN A 373 -0.18 -18.02 -12.63
N LEU A 374 -0.92 -18.88 -11.93
CA LEU A 374 -2.36 -18.82 -11.83
C LEU A 374 -2.79 -19.10 -10.39
N GLN A 375 -3.96 -18.57 -10.01
CA GLN A 375 -4.56 -18.80 -8.70
C GLN A 375 -6.01 -19.24 -8.84
N ILE A 376 -6.46 -20.14 -7.97
CA ILE A 376 -7.86 -20.51 -7.82
C ILE A 376 -8.16 -20.81 -6.35
N ASP A 377 -9.38 -20.54 -5.93
CA ASP A 377 -9.86 -20.94 -4.61
C ASP A 377 -10.60 -22.28 -4.70
N ALA A 378 -10.34 -23.16 -3.75
CA ALA A 378 -11.01 -24.44 -3.59
C ALA A 378 -11.71 -24.52 -2.23
N ARG A 379 -12.96 -24.99 -2.20
CA ARG A 379 -13.69 -25.16 -0.94
C ARG A 379 -13.00 -26.16 -0.03
N TRP A 380 -12.92 -25.82 1.25
CA TRP A 380 -12.15 -26.56 2.25
C TRP A 380 -12.96 -27.65 2.97
N ASP A 381 -14.28 -27.60 2.88
CA ASP A 381 -15.21 -28.38 3.70
C ASP A 381 -14.96 -29.89 3.64
N ALA A 382 -14.69 -30.43 2.43
CA ALA A 382 -14.48 -31.87 2.23
C ALA A 382 -13.20 -32.37 2.90
N ILE A 383 -12.08 -31.64 2.75
CA ILE A 383 -10.81 -31.97 3.41
C ILE A 383 -10.97 -31.88 4.93
N ARG A 384 -11.64 -30.84 5.44
CA ARG A 384 -11.92 -30.72 6.88
C ARG A 384 -12.75 -31.91 7.38
N GLY A 385 -13.84 -32.24 6.72
CA GLY A 385 -14.71 -33.36 7.09
C GLY A 385 -13.97 -34.69 7.09
N ALA A 386 -13.18 -34.96 6.05
CA ALA A 386 -12.33 -36.14 5.97
C ALA A 386 -11.30 -36.21 7.09
N ARG A 387 -10.68 -35.06 7.44
CA ARG A 387 -9.71 -34.96 8.54
C ARG A 387 -10.35 -35.21 9.90
N GLU A 388 -11.53 -34.66 10.15
CA GLU A 388 -12.26 -34.88 11.40
C GLU A 388 -12.72 -36.33 11.56
N ALA A 389 -13.18 -36.95 10.47
CA ALA A 389 -13.51 -38.38 10.45
C ALA A 389 -12.28 -39.25 10.73
N ALA A 390 -11.16 -39.01 10.04
CA ALA A 390 -9.91 -39.76 10.25
C ALA A 390 -9.36 -39.60 11.67
N LYS A 391 -9.46 -38.40 12.27
CA LYS A 391 -9.05 -38.17 13.66
C LYS A 391 -9.83 -39.01 14.66
N LYS A 392 -11.11 -39.29 14.39
CA LYS A 392 -11.95 -40.14 15.26
C LYS A 392 -11.52 -41.61 15.21
N THR A 393 -11.07 -42.09 14.05
CA THR A 393 -10.67 -43.49 13.84
C THR A 393 -9.20 -43.75 14.22
N ASP A 394 -8.28 -42.92 13.73
CA ASP A 394 -6.83 -43.20 13.74
C ASP A 394 -6.04 -42.31 14.71
N GLY A 395 -6.71 -41.36 15.38
CA GLY A 395 -6.11 -40.46 16.36
C GLY A 395 -4.89 -39.70 15.83
N LYS A 396 -3.73 -39.95 16.43
CA LYS A 396 -2.45 -39.30 16.05
C LYS A 396 -1.93 -39.75 14.68
N HIS A 397 -2.34 -40.91 14.18
CA HIS A 397 -1.91 -41.44 12.89
C HIS A 397 -2.79 -40.98 11.72
N ALA A 398 -3.86 -40.24 12.00
CA ALA A 398 -4.76 -39.72 10.98
C ALA A 398 -3.98 -38.91 9.92
N ALA A 399 -4.32 -39.10 8.65
CA ALA A 399 -3.70 -38.39 7.53
C ALA A 399 -3.90 -36.86 7.66
N SER A 400 -2.81 -36.10 7.55
CA SER A 400 -2.88 -34.63 7.62
C SER A 400 -3.55 -34.04 6.38
N PRO A 401 -4.13 -32.82 6.46
CA PRO A 401 -4.67 -32.15 5.28
C PRO A 401 -3.64 -32.01 4.15
N SER A 402 -2.36 -31.81 4.49
CA SER A 402 -1.27 -31.76 3.51
C SER A 402 -1.12 -33.07 2.73
N VAL A 403 -1.27 -34.23 3.37
CA VAL A 403 -1.26 -35.55 2.69
C VAL A 403 -2.49 -35.71 1.78
N MET A 404 -3.65 -35.27 2.24
CA MET A 404 -4.91 -35.33 1.46
C MET A 404 -4.81 -34.48 0.18
N ILE A 405 -4.25 -33.27 0.28
CA ILE A 405 -4.00 -32.40 -0.88
C ILE A 405 -2.93 -33.01 -1.79
N ALA A 406 -1.84 -33.53 -1.22
CA ALA A 406 -0.80 -34.20 -2.00
C ALA A 406 -1.36 -35.38 -2.82
N TRP A 407 -2.28 -36.15 -2.24
CA TRP A 407 -3.00 -37.21 -2.95
C TRP A 407 -3.86 -36.67 -4.08
N ALA A 408 -4.67 -35.63 -3.83
CA ALA A 408 -5.49 -34.98 -4.85
C ALA A 408 -4.64 -34.47 -6.03
N VAL A 409 -3.48 -33.88 -5.74
CA VAL A 409 -2.52 -33.43 -6.76
C VAL A 409 -1.99 -34.58 -7.59
N VAL A 410 -1.61 -35.71 -6.97
CA VAL A 410 -1.13 -36.90 -7.68
C VAL A 410 -2.21 -37.46 -8.62
N ARG A 411 -3.47 -37.53 -8.16
CA ARG A 411 -4.60 -37.98 -8.99
C ARG A 411 -4.85 -37.04 -10.17
N ALA A 412 -4.69 -35.73 -9.98
CA ALA A 412 -4.74 -34.77 -11.09
C ALA A 412 -3.57 -34.96 -12.07
N MET A 413 -2.34 -35.18 -11.59
CA MET A 413 -1.16 -35.39 -12.45
C MET A 413 -1.31 -36.61 -13.39
N GLU A 414 -2.07 -37.63 -13.00
CA GLU A 414 -2.38 -38.78 -13.87
C GLU A 414 -3.19 -38.39 -15.12
N LYS A 415 -3.99 -37.32 -15.03
CA LYS A 415 -4.79 -36.79 -16.14
C LYS A 415 -4.03 -35.74 -16.96
N HIS A 416 -3.03 -35.11 -16.36
CA HIS A 416 -2.32 -33.95 -16.93
C HIS A 416 -0.85 -34.23 -17.24
N ALA A 417 -0.61 -34.77 -18.44
CA ALA A 417 0.72 -35.12 -18.94
C ALA A 417 1.81 -34.04 -18.78
N PRO A 418 1.54 -32.73 -19.01
CA PRO A 418 2.56 -31.69 -18.88
C PRO A 418 3.17 -31.58 -17.46
N PHE A 419 2.41 -31.94 -16.41
CA PHE A 419 2.89 -31.94 -15.03
C PHE A 419 3.56 -33.25 -14.61
N ARG A 420 3.78 -34.18 -15.55
CA ARG A 420 4.61 -35.39 -15.37
C ARG A 420 5.96 -35.28 -16.10
N ARG A 421 6.27 -34.09 -16.61
CA ARG A 421 7.48 -33.83 -17.37
C ARG A 421 8.55 -33.20 -16.47
N ILE A 422 9.80 -33.46 -16.81
CA ILE A 422 10.96 -32.78 -16.24
C ILE A 422 11.78 -32.15 -17.35
N MET A 423 12.45 -31.05 -17.02
CA MET A 423 13.42 -30.43 -17.91
C MET A 423 14.82 -30.93 -17.57
N LEU A 424 15.48 -31.59 -18.53
CA LEU A 424 16.87 -32.02 -18.39
C LEU A 424 17.83 -30.86 -18.65
N GLU A 425 19.12 -31.05 -18.33
CA GLU A 425 20.13 -29.98 -18.45
C GLU A 425 20.39 -29.55 -19.91
N ASP A 426 20.12 -30.43 -20.87
CA ASP A 426 20.23 -30.21 -22.31
C ASP A 426 18.96 -29.57 -22.94
N ASP A 427 18.04 -29.08 -22.12
CA ASP A 427 16.74 -28.53 -22.50
C ASP A 427 15.78 -29.53 -23.17
N SER A 428 16.08 -30.84 -23.11
CA SER A 428 15.13 -31.86 -23.50
C SER A 428 14.04 -32.06 -22.44
N ILE A 429 12.81 -32.28 -22.90
CA ILE A 429 11.64 -32.51 -22.06
C ILE A 429 11.32 -33.99 -22.07
N VAL A 430 11.37 -34.63 -20.90
CA VAL A 430 11.06 -36.05 -20.73
C VAL A 430 9.77 -36.20 -19.94
N GLU A 431 8.84 -37.00 -20.46
CA GLU A 431 7.60 -37.37 -19.77
C GLU A 431 7.76 -38.71 -19.04
N HIS A 432 7.27 -38.78 -17.81
CA HIS A 432 7.34 -39.98 -16.99
C HIS A 432 5.94 -40.56 -16.70
N ALA A 433 5.73 -41.84 -17.03
CA ALA A 433 4.51 -42.56 -16.69
C ALA A 433 4.45 -42.94 -15.18
N GLU A 434 5.60 -43.21 -14.58
CA GLU A 434 5.78 -43.29 -13.13
C GLU A 434 6.47 -42.03 -12.66
N PHE A 435 5.81 -41.25 -11.79
CA PHE A 435 6.30 -39.93 -11.42
C PHE A 435 6.36 -39.76 -9.90
N ASP A 436 7.28 -38.90 -9.48
CA ASP A 436 7.50 -38.54 -8.09
C ASP A 436 6.73 -37.24 -7.76
N LEU A 437 6.43 -37.04 -6.48
CA LEU A 437 5.88 -35.78 -5.97
C LEU A 437 6.86 -35.14 -4.99
N GLY A 438 7.19 -33.87 -5.20
CA GLY A 438 8.00 -33.09 -4.28
C GLY A 438 7.15 -32.39 -3.23
N VAL A 439 7.63 -32.32 -1.99
CA VAL A 439 7.02 -31.56 -0.90
C VAL A 439 8.09 -30.71 -0.25
N ALA A 440 7.90 -29.39 -0.24
CA ALA A 440 8.80 -28.47 0.43
C ALA A 440 8.69 -28.61 1.94
N VAL A 441 9.84 -28.72 2.60
CA VAL A 441 9.97 -28.91 4.05
C VAL A 441 10.96 -27.88 4.57
N SER A 442 10.53 -27.11 5.58
CA SER A 442 11.42 -26.25 6.34
C SER A 442 12.29 -27.08 7.27
N LEU A 443 13.60 -26.85 7.21
CA LEU A 443 14.61 -27.37 8.12
C LEU A 443 14.95 -26.31 9.18
N GLU A 444 15.89 -26.64 10.06
CA GLU A 444 16.50 -25.68 10.98
C GLU A 444 17.27 -24.58 10.20
N ASP A 445 17.45 -23.42 10.82
CA ASP A 445 18.14 -22.24 10.25
C ASP A 445 17.54 -21.67 8.95
N ASP A 446 16.20 -21.70 8.81
CA ASP A 446 15.45 -21.15 7.64
C ASP A 446 15.82 -21.82 6.30
N ARG A 447 16.41 -23.02 6.36
CA ARG A 447 16.77 -23.78 5.17
C ARG A 447 15.56 -24.55 4.63
N LEU A 448 15.45 -24.62 3.31
CA LEU A 448 14.42 -25.38 2.62
C LEU A 448 15.01 -26.65 1.99
N ALA A 449 14.32 -27.77 2.17
CA ALA A 449 14.58 -29.01 1.46
C ALA A 449 13.30 -29.53 0.80
N THR A 450 13.45 -30.46 -0.14
CA THR A 450 12.31 -31.08 -0.82
C THR A 450 12.30 -32.57 -0.50
N ALA A 451 11.26 -33.01 0.19
CA ALA A 451 10.95 -34.43 0.39
C ALA A 451 10.36 -34.98 -0.92
N VAL A 452 10.85 -36.13 -1.39
CA VAL A 452 10.42 -36.72 -2.67
C VAL A 452 9.65 -38.02 -2.43
N VAL A 453 8.33 -37.98 -2.61
CA VAL A 453 7.48 -39.16 -2.57
C VAL A 453 7.64 -39.91 -3.89
N THR A 454 8.47 -40.94 -3.87
CA THR A 454 8.84 -41.74 -5.04
C THR A 454 7.69 -42.60 -5.56
N LYS A 455 7.53 -42.64 -6.89
CA LYS A 455 6.47 -43.37 -7.61
C LYS A 455 5.07 -43.09 -7.06
N ALA A 456 4.79 -41.82 -6.78
CA ALA A 456 3.60 -41.36 -6.08
C ALA A 456 2.29 -41.91 -6.68
N ASN A 457 2.21 -42.03 -8.01
CA ASN A 457 1.01 -42.50 -8.70
C ASN A 457 0.73 -44.01 -8.55
N LYS A 458 1.76 -44.83 -8.26
CA LYS A 458 1.65 -46.29 -8.11
C LYS A 458 1.25 -46.74 -6.71
N ARG A 459 1.17 -45.83 -5.74
CA ARG A 459 0.88 -46.16 -4.35
C ARG A 459 -0.62 -46.16 -4.10
N ASP A 460 -1.07 -47.12 -3.31
CA ASP A 460 -2.40 -47.06 -2.71
C ASP A 460 -2.44 -46.03 -1.58
N TRP A 461 -3.62 -45.74 -1.06
CA TRP A 461 -3.79 -44.70 -0.04
C TRP A 461 -2.98 -44.99 1.25
N PRO A 462 -3.05 -46.18 1.88
CA PRO A 462 -2.27 -46.47 3.08
C PRO A 462 -0.76 -46.36 2.86
N ASP A 463 -0.23 -46.91 1.76
CA ASP A 463 1.19 -46.84 1.43
C ASP A 463 1.63 -45.40 1.12
N PHE A 464 0.80 -44.62 0.44
CA PHE A 464 1.08 -43.22 0.16
C PHE A 464 1.17 -42.38 1.44
N VAL A 465 0.21 -42.54 2.37
CA VAL A 465 0.22 -41.83 3.66
C VAL A 465 1.48 -42.17 4.46
N ARG A 466 1.81 -43.46 4.57
CA ARG A 466 3.02 -43.93 5.25
C ARG A 466 4.27 -43.32 4.61
N ARG A 467 4.42 -43.46 3.30
CA ARG A 467 5.61 -42.99 2.57
C ARG A 467 5.75 -41.47 2.65
N TYR A 468 4.66 -40.72 2.57
CA TYR A 468 4.66 -39.27 2.71
C TYR A 468 5.21 -38.87 4.08
N HIS A 469 4.67 -39.44 5.17
CA HIS A 469 5.11 -39.11 6.53
C HIS A 469 6.58 -39.48 6.75
N GLU A 470 7.00 -40.69 6.35
CA GLU A 470 8.40 -41.14 6.45
C GLU A 470 9.34 -40.17 5.73
N THR A 471 9.05 -39.83 4.47
CA THR A 471 9.94 -38.99 3.66
C THR A 471 10.03 -37.56 4.21
N VAL A 472 8.92 -36.99 4.69
CA VAL A 472 8.91 -35.66 5.31
C VAL A 472 9.72 -35.65 6.61
N GLU A 473 9.57 -36.67 7.46
CA GLU A 473 10.33 -36.78 8.72
C GLU A 473 11.82 -37.05 8.48
N GLU A 474 12.18 -37.90 7.52
CA GLU A 474 13.57 -38.10 7.10
C GLU A 474 14.19 -36.79 6.59
N THR A 475 13.44 -36.03 5.79
CA THR A 475 13.90 -34.74 5.25
C THR A 475 14.12 -33.73 6.36
N ARG A 476 13.19 -33.61 7.32
CA ARG A 476 13.35 -32.76 8.52
C ARG A 476 14.61 -33.09 9.33
N ARG A 477 15.00 -34.37 9.38
CA ARG A 477 16.22 -34.84 10.04
C ARG A 477 17.50 -34.59 9.23
N GLY A 478 17.41 -33.89 8.09
CA GLY A 478 18.56 -33.47 7.29
C GLY A 478 18.87 -34.37 6.09
N ARG A 479 18.02 -35.36 5.76
CA ARG A 479 18.16 -36.12 4.52
C ARG A 479 17.73 -35.26 3.33
N VAL A 480 18.63 -35.03 2.39
CA VAL A 480 18.32 -34.30 1.15
C VAL A 480 18.54 -35.26 -0.02
N ASP A 481 17.44 -35.82 -0.53
CA ASP A 481 17.48 -36.64 -1.74
C ASP A 481 17.57 -35.73 -2.99
N ALA A 482 18.08 -36.26 -4.10
CA ALA A 482 18.10 -35.52 -5.36
C ALA A 482 16.67 -35.24 -5.84
N VAL A 483 16.35 -33.95 -6.05
CA VAL A 483 15.01 -33.54 -6.47
C VAL A 483 14.83 -33.87 -7.95
N ASN A 484 14.03 -34.91 -8.23
CA ASN A 484 13.63 -35.30 -9.58
C ASN A 484 12.10 -35.30 -9.75
N ALA A 485 11.39 -34.51 -8.95
CA ALA A 485 9.94 -34.40 -9.00
C ALA A 485 9.49 -33.39 -10.07
N PRO A 486 8.58 -33.75 -10.98
CA PRO A 486 7.96 -32.82 -11.94
C PRO A 486 7.25 -31.63 -11.29
N LEU A 487 6.65 -31.85 -10.11
CA LEU A 487 5.84 -30.87 -9.38
C LEU A 487 6.21 -30.89 -7.91
N VAL A 488 6.35 -29.71 -7.32
CA VAL A 488 6.61 -29.52 -5.88
C VAL A 488 5.41 -28.84 -5.22
N ILE A 489 4.97 -29.36 -4.08
CA ILE A 489 3.96 -28.70 -3.23
C ILE A 489 4.70 -27.92 -2.14
N SER A 490 4.32 -26.66 -1.97
CA SER A 490 4.78 -25.82 -0.86
C SER A 490 3.58 -25.31 -0.08
N SER A 491 3.64 -25.35 1.24
CA SER A 491 2.56 -24.83 2.07
C SER A 491 3.12 -24.04 3.24
N LEU A 492 2.63 -22.80 3.38
CA LEU A 492 2.88 -21.93 4.52
C LEU A 492 1.58 -21.65 5.28
N GLY A 493 0.57 -22.52 5.15
CA GLY A 493 -0.72 -22.35 5.81
C GLY A 493 -0.61 -22.32 7.34
N ALA A 494 0.39 -23.00 7.91
CA ALA A 494 0.69 -22.95 9.35
C ALA A 494 1.14 -21.55 9.83
N PHE A 495 1.65 -20.72 8.92
CA PHE A 495 2.05 -19.34 9.19
C PHE A 495 0.96 -18.31 8.84
N GLY A 496 -0.26 -18.76 8.51
CA GLY A 496 -1.39 -17.88 8.15
C GLY A 496 -1.27 -17.23 6.78
N VAL A 497 -0.36 -17.71 5.91
CA VAL A 497 -0.19 -17.18 4.56
C VAL A 497 -1.32 -17.67 3.66
N ARG A 498 -2.18 -16.76 3.18
CA ARG A 498 -3.34 -17.08 2.34
C ARG A 498 -2.97 -17.38 0.89
N ALA A 499 -2.08 -16.61 0.29
CA ALA A 499 -1.64 -16.78 -1.09
C ALA A 499 -0.16 -16.37 -1.21
N ALA A 500 0.57 -17.05 -2.10
CA ALA A 500 1.95 -16.72 -2.42
C ALA A 500 2.28 -17.22 -3.83
N THR A 501 3.19 -16.54 -4.51
CA THR A 501 3.69 -16.98 -5.83
C THR A 501 4.99 -17.75 -5.63
N PRO A 502 4.98 -19.09 -5.67
CA PRO A 502 6.20 -19.87 -5.49
C PRO A 502 7.10 -19.75 -6.72
N ILE A 503 8.39 -20.03 -6.52
CA ILE A 503 9.38 -20.14 -7.59
C ILE A 503 9.41 -21.59 -8.10
N VAL A 504 9.57 -21.78 -9.41
CA VAL A 504 9.81 -23.10 -10.03
C VAL A 504 11.31 -23.38 -9.98
N VAL A 505 11.71 -24.47 -9.32
CA VAL A 505 13.11 -24.86 -9.18
C VAL A 505 13.39 -26.06 -10.09
N PRO A 506 14.16 -25.90 -11.19
CA PRO A 506 14.48 -27.02 -12.08
C PRO A 506 15.24 -28.15 -11.35
N PRO A 507 14.92 -29.43 -11.63
CA PRO A 507 14.27 -29.93 -12.86
C PRO A 507 12.72 -29.92 -12.85
N SER A 508 12.09 -29.47 -11.75
CA SER A 508 10.64 -29.37 -11.67
C SER A 508 10.07 -28.38 -12.69
N VAL A 509 8.90 -28.71 -13.21
CA VAL A 509 8.16 -27.90 -14.20
C VAL A 509 7.16 -26.98 -13.52
N GLY A 510 6.78 -27.26 -12.27
CA GLY A 510 5.92 -26.38 -11.51
C GLY A 510 6.10 -26.48 -10.00
N THR A 511 5.59 -25.46 -9.31
CA THR A 511 5.43 -25.45 -7.86
C THR A 511 4.01 -25.01 -7.53
N LEU A 512 3.28 -25.83 -6.78
CA LEU A 512 1.95 -25.52 -6.26
C LEU A 512 2.06 -25.02 -4.83
N PHE A 513 1.67 -23.78 -4.59
CA PHE A 513 1.50 -23.23 -3.25
C PHE A 513 0.09 -23.48 -2.73
N VAL A 514 0.00 -23.92 -1.47
CA VAL A 514 -1.25 -24.16 -0.75
C VAL A 514 -1.34 -23.23 0.44
N GLY A 515 -2.30 -22.30 0.39
CA GLY A 515 -2.55 -21.30 1.41
C GLY A 515 -3.24 -21.81 2.68
N SER A 516 -3.35 -20.93 3.67
CA SER A 516 -4.16 -21.15 4.88
C SER A 516 -5.66 -21.12 4.55
N ALA A 517 -6.44 -21.97 5.21
CA ALA A 517 -7.89 -21.92 5.12
C ALA A 517 -8.43 -20.58 5.65
N HIS A 518 -9.35 -19.96 4.92
CA HIS A 518 -9.93 -18.67 5.25
C HIS A 518 -11.35 -18.55 4.67
N TYR A 519 -12.13 -17.62 5.20
CA TYR A 519 -13.50 -17.40 4.73
C TYR A 519 -13.52 -16.40 3.58
N GLU A 520 -14.20 -16.77 2.50
CA GLU A 520 -14.50 -15.88 1.38
C GLU A 520 -15.98 -15.93 1.02
N MET A 521 -16.46 -14.82 0.45
CA MET A 521 -17.82 -14.73 -0.07
C MET A 521 -17.85 -15.37 -1.45
N GLN A 522 -18.47 -16.54 -1.56
CA GLN A 522 -18.65 -17.21 -2.85
C GLN A 522 -20.04 -16.96 -3.42
N ALA A 523 -20.07 -16.65 -4.71
CA ALA A 523 -21.31 -16.57 -5.46
C ALA A 523 -21.96 -17.97 -5.52
N ASN A 524 -23.13 -18.11 -4.89
CA ASN A 524 -23.90 -19.36 -4.91
C ASN A 524 -25.27 -19.12 -5.56
N GLY A 525 -25.24 -18.67 -6.83
CA GLY A 525 -26.45 -18.30 -7.56
C GLY A 525 -27.10 -17.05 -6.99
N GLU A 526 -28.33 -17.17 -6.47
CA GLU A 526 -29.14 -16.02 -6.00
C GLU A 526 -28.66 -15.42 -4.67
N ASN A 527 -27.96 -16.20 -3.83
CA ASN A 527 -27.46 -15.74 -2.54
C ASN A 527 -25.95 -16.00 -2.42
N ASN A 528 -25.17 -14.93 -2.22
CA ASN A 528 -23.77 -15.05 -1.87
C ASN A 528 -23.65 -15.67 -0.48
N ALA A 529 -22.86 -16.73 -0.36
CA ALA A 529 -22.65 -17.43 0.90
C ALA A 529 -21.17 -17.38 1.26
N THR A 530 -20.89 -17.12 2.54
CA THR A 530 -19.54 -17.26 3.06
C THR A 530 -19.19 -18.74 3.11
N ALA A 531 -18.13 -19.12 2.40
CA ALA A 531 -17.58 -20.46 2.40
C ALA A 531 -16.13 -20.41 2.87
N GLU A 532 -15.69 -21.47 3.52
CA GLU A 532 -14.27 -21.61 3.82
C GLU A 532 -13.53 -22.21 2.62
N VAL A 533 -12.45 -21.55 2.24
CA VAL A 533 -11.67 -21.86 1.06
C VAL A 533 -10.18 -21.89 1.38
N ILE A 534 -9.42 -22.53 0.50
CA ILE A 534 -7.97 -22.38 0.40
C ILE A 534 -7.62 -21.84 -0.97
N THR A 535 -6.66 -20.93 -1.04
CA THR A 535 -6.11 -20.46 -2.31
C THR A 535 -4.98 -21.38 -2.75
N LEU A 536 -5.09 -21.89 -3.97
CA LEU A 536 -4.08 -22.66 -4.67
C LEU A 536 -3.37 -21.73 -5.66
N SER A 537 -2.06 -21.57 -5.54
CA SER A 537 -1.27 -20.75 -6.47
C SER A 537 -0.24 -21.62 -7.18
N LEU A 538 -0.45 -21.86 -8.47
CA LEU A 538 0.47 -22.67 -9.28
C LEU A 538 1.37 -21.76 -10.10
N THR A 539 2.68 -21.88 -9.89
CA THR A 539 3.68 -21.34 -10.83
C THR A 539 4.24 -22.48 -11.66
N PHE A 540 4.36 -22.29 -12.98
CA PHE A 540 4.86 -23.30 -13.92
C PHE A 540 5.78 -22.69 -14.99
N ASP A 541 6.63 -23.53 -15.59
CA ASP A 541 7.47 -23.15 -16.73
C ASP A 541 6.65 -23.18 -18.03
N HIS A 542 6.44 -22.00 -18.63
CA HIS A 542 5.65 -21.81 -19.84
C HIS A 542 6.29 -22.47 -21.07
N ARG A 543 7.55 -22.93 -20.99
CA ARG A 543 8.17 -23.76 -22.04
C ARG A 543 7.57 -25.18 -22.11
N VAL A 544 7.01 -25.68 -21.01
CA VAL A 544 6.48 -27.05 -20.90
C VAL A 544 4.95 -27.08 -20.84
N VAL A 545 4.33 -26.08 -20.21
CA VAL A 545 2.88 -26.00 -19.99
C VAL A 545 2.34 -24.67 -20.53
N ASN A 546 1.22 -24.71 -21.24
CA ASN A 546 0.51 -23.51 -21.67
C ASN A 546 -0.60 -23.14 -20.68
N GLY A 547 -1.03 -21.87 -20.67
CA GLY A 547 -2.04 -21.34 -19.73
C GLY A 547 -3.33 -22.17 -19.63
N ALA A 548 -3.91 -22.61 -20.75
CA ALA A 548 -5.12 -23.44 -20.75
C ALA A 548 -4.90 -24.82 -20.11
N GLY A 549 -3.73 -25.44 -20.34
CA GLY A 549 -3.37 -26.72 -19.72
C GLY A 549 -3.14 -26.59 -18.22
N ALA A 550 -2.50 -25.51 -17.79
CA ALA A 550 -2.29 -25.22 -16.37
C ALA A 550 -3.62 -24.91 -15.65
N ALA A 551 -4.51 -24.15 -16.28
CA ALA A 551 -5.85 -23.87 -15.75
C ALA A 551 -6.69 -25.14 -15.60
N SER A 552 -6.67 -26.02 -16.61
CA SER A 552 -7.37 -27.31 -16.56
C SER A 552 -6.81 -28.22 -15.45
N PHE A 553 -5.50 -28.25 -15.26
CA PHE A 553 -4.85 -29.02 -14.19
C PHE A 553 -5.26 -28.53 -12.80
N VAL A 554 -5.22 -27.22 -12.56
CA VAL A 554 -5.58 -26.65 -11.26
C VAL A 554 -7.08 -26.74 -10.98
N HIS A 555 -7.91 -26.65 -12.00
CA HIS A 555 -9.35 -26.94 -11.87
C HIS A 555 -9.61 -28.41 -11.49
N ASP A 556 -8.83 -29.35 -12.03
CA ASP A 556 -8.89 -30.75 -11.63
C ASP A 556 -8.45 -30.95 -10.18
N ILE A 557 -7.37 -30.30 -9.73
CA ILE A 557 -6.96 -30.32 -8.32
C ILE A 557 -8.09 -29.77 -7.43
N LYS A 558 -8.67 -28.62 -7.79
CA LYS A 558 -9.82 -28.04 -7.08
C LYS A 558 -10.94 -29.06 -6.94
N ARG A 559 -11.34 -29.72 -8.04
CA ARG A 559 -12.40 -30.75 -8.00
C ARG A 559 -12.04 -31.91 -7.07
N GLU A 560 -10.82 -32.46 -7.17
CA GLU A 560 -10.37 -33.56 -6.30
C GLU A 560 -10.34 -33.16 -4.81
N ILE A 561 -10.03 -31.90 -4.50
CA ILE A 561 -10.09 -31.34 -3.13
C ILE A 561 -11.53 -31.16 -2.65
N GLU A 562 -12.40 -30.58 -3.48
CA GLU A 562 -13.79 -30.27 -3.13
C GLU A 562 -14.66 -31.51 -3.00
N SER A 563 -14.31 -32.60 -3.70
CA SER A 563 -14.97 -33.91 -3.58
C SER A 563 -14.13 -34.93 -2.80
N PHE A 564 -13.15 -34.48 -2.00
CA PHE A 564 -12.21 -35.40 -1.36
C PHE A 564 -12.91 -36.37 -0.41
N ALA A 565 -12.65 -37.66 -0.62
CA ALA A 565 -12.99 -38.73 0.30
C ALA A 565 -11.78 -39.65 0.45
N ILE A 566 -11.56 -40.15 1.67
CA ILE A 566 -10.49 -41.12 1.92
C ILE A 566 -10.82 -42.40 1.14
N PRO A 567 -9.95 -42.85 0.21
CA PRO A 567 -10.18 -44.08 -0.53
C PRO A 567 -10.27 -45.28 0.42
N SER A 568 -11.37 -46.05 0.34
CA SER A 568 -11.51 -47.30 1.07
C SER A 568 -10.82 -48.44 0.32
N GLU A 569 -10.33 -49.46 1.03
CA GLU A 569 -9.66 -50.64 0.44
C GLU A 569 -10.51 -51.42 -0.59
N ALA A 570 -11.80 -51.11 -0.73
CA ALA A 570 -12.72 -51.83 -1.62
C ALA A 570 -12.70 -51.34 -3.09
N ALA A 571 -11.99 -50.27 -3.43
CA ALA A 571 -12.02 -49.68 -4.78
C ALA A 571 -10.81 -50.03 -5.67
N ALA A 572 -10.05 -51.08 -5.35
CA ALA A 572 -8.94 -51.59 -6.16
C ALA A 572 -9.36 -52.79 -7.03
N THR A 573 -10.47 -52.66 -7.77
CA THR A 573 -10.77 -53.51 -8.92
C THR A 573 -11.73 -52.75 -9.82
N HIS A 574 -11.19 -52.07 -10.83
CA HIS A 574 -11.73 -52.03 -12.20
C HIS A 574 -10.76 -51.35 -13.16
#